data_AF-A0A932S529-F1
#
_entry.id   AF-A0A932S529-F1
#
_cell.length_a   1.000
_cell.length_b   1.000
_cell.length_c   1.000
_cell.angle_alpha   90.00
_cell.angle_beta   90.00
_cell.angle_gamma   90.00
#
_symmetry.space_group_name_H-M   'P 1'
#
loop_
_entity.id
_entity.type
_entity.pdbx_description
1 polymer ?
#
loop_
_entity_poly.entity_id
_entity_poly.type
_entity_poly.pdbx_seq_one_letter_code
_entity_poly.pdbx_strand_id
1 'polypeptide(L)' 'MKKLFAVFLVPAALVAACSGGSSTPTPQPTTTPSISGTVTVFAATSLTDVFNEEGQAFQKQYPTAKVTFN' A
#
# COMPACT_ATOMS: atom_id res chain seq x y z
N MET A 1 -5.05 -62.82 10.11
CA MET A 1 -3.63 -63.17 9.84
C MET A 1 -2.76 -61.94 10.10
N LYS A 2 -1.95 -61.99 11.17
CA LYS A 2 -0.75 -61.17 11.46
C LYS A 2 -0.96 -59.64 11.51
N LYS A 3 -1.31 -59.05 12.66
CA LYS A 3 -0.43 -58.68 13.79
C LYS A 3 0.64 -57.62 13.46
N LEU A 4 0.43 -56.46 14.10
CA LEU A 4 1.40 -55.71 14.90
C LEU A 4 2.45 -54.83 14.18
N PHE A 5 2.85 -53.82 14.97
CA PHE A 5 3.86 -52.76 14.81
C PHE A 5 3.31 -51.42 14.29
N ALA A 6 3.45 -50.29 14.98
CA ALA A 6 3.92 -49.92 16.32
C ALA A 6 3.50 -48.44 16.48
N VAL A 7 2.70 -48.05 17.48
CA VAL A 7 3.14 -47.47 18.77
C VAL A 7 4.34 -46.53 18.64
N PHE A 8 4.09 -45.23 18.86
CA PHE A 8 4.87 -44.18 19.57
C PHE A 8 4.20 -42.84 19.16
N LEU A 9 3.82 -41.86 19.97
CA LEU A 9 4.14 -41.49 21.35
C LEU A 9 3.17 -40.34 21.75
N VAL A 10 2.55 -40.46 22.92
CA VAL A 10 1.90 -39.45 23.81
C VAL A 10 2.71 -38.12 23.91
N PRO A 11 2.22 -36.90 24.31
CA PRO A 11 1.00 -36.54 25.05
C PRO A 11 0.22 -35.27 24.59
N ALA A 12 -0.94 -35.10 25.23
CA ALA A 12 -1.64 -33.83 25.42
C ALA A 12 -0.80 -32.78 26.17
N ALA A 13 -0.85 -31.51 25.73
CA ALA A 13 -0.83 -30.28 26.54
C ALA A 13 -0.23 -29.09 25.77
N LEU A 14 -1.01 -28.43 24.90
CA LEU A 14 -0.66 -27.08 24.40
C LEU A 14 -1.90 -26.20 24.16
N VAL A 15 -2.95 -26.31 25.00
CA VAL A 15 -4.17 -25.46 24.85
C VAL A 15 -4.17 -24.25 25.79
N ALA A 16 -3.01 -23.79 26.27
CA ALA A 16 -2.94 -22.71 27.26
C ALA A 16 -1.74 -21.79 27.05
N ALA A 17 -1.64 -21.10 25.91
CA ALA A 17 -0.68 -19.99 25.75
C ALA A 17 -1.00 -19.07 24.56
N CYS A 18 -2.17 -18.42 24.57
CA CYS A 18 -2.36 -17.18 23.79
C CYS A 18 -3.49 -16.33 24.39
N SER A 19 -3.43 -16.05 25.70
CA SER A 19 -4.05 -14.83 26.23
C SER A 19 -3.04 -13.68 26.14
N GLY A 20 -2.47 -13.49 24.96
CA GLY A 20 -1.70 -12.29 24.63
C GLY A 20 -2.72 -11.19 24.39
N GLY A 21 -2.90 -10.30 25.38
CA GLY A 21 -3.76 -9.14 25.26
C GLY A 21 -3.47 -8.45 23.95
N SER A 22 -4.42 -8.56 23.02
CA SER A 22 -4.31 -7.97 21.69
C SER A 22 -4.50 -6.47 21.89
N SER A 23 -3.41 -5.75 22.16
CA SER A 23 -3.41 -4.30 22.01
C SER A 23 -3.65 -4.04 20.53
N THR A 24 -4.89 -3.69 20.19
CA THR A 24 -5.24 -3.27 18.84
C THR A 24 -4.36 -2.06 18.53
N PRO A 25 -3.47 -2.14 17.53
CA PRO A 25 -2.63 -1.00 17.18
C PRO A 25 -3.57 0.13 16.75
N THR A 26 -3.48 1.27 17.43
CA THR A 26 -4.21 2.47 17.03
C THR A 26 -3.78 2.82 15.60
N PRO A 27 -4.70 2.97 14.64
CA PRO A 27 -4.36 3.34 13.28
C PRO A 27 -3.57 4.65 13.31
N GLN A 28 -2.32 4.62 12.81
CA GLN A 28 -1.55 5.84 12.64
C GLN A 28 -2.26 6.67 11.56
N PRO A 29 -2.48 7.99 11.79
CA PRO A 29 -3.03 8.84 10.75
C PRO A 29 -2.13 8.76 9.53
N THR A 30 -2.69 8.23 8.44
CA THR A 30 -1.99 8.19 7.15
C THR A 30 -2.08 9.59 6.58
N THR A 31 -0.99 10.36 6.67
CA THR A 31 -0.91 11.60 5.91
C THR A 31 -0.88 11.21 4.43
N THR A 32 -1.90 11.60 3.68
CA THR A 32 -1.85 11.44 2.22
C THR A 32 -0.65 12.27 1.74
N PRO A 33 0.33 11.67 1.05
CA PRO A 33 1.44 12.43 0.51
C PRO A 33 0.89 13.47 -0.47
N SER A 34 1.09 14.75 -0.15
CA SER A 34 0.70 15.86 -1.02
C SER A 34 1.85 16.13 -2.00
N ILE A 35 1.53 16.16 -3.29
CA ILE A 35 2.52 16.48 -4.34
C ILE A 35 2.76 17.99 -4.36
N SER A 36 4.02 18.40 -4.41
CA SER A 36 4.44 19.80 -4.49
C SER A 36 5.70 19.96 -5.35
N GLY A 37 6.01 21.19 -5.74
CA GLY A 37 7.18 21.51 -6.58
C GLY A 37 6.83 21.62 -8.06
N THR A 38 7.86 21.57 -8.92
CA THR A 38 7.67 21.71 -10.38
C THR A 38 7.70 20.35 -11.05
N VAL A 39 6.69 20.06 -11.86
CA VAL A 39 6.60 18.91 -12.75
C VAL A 39 6.89 19.38 -14.17
N THR A 40 7.98 18.91 -14.74
CA THR A 40 8.37 19.21 -16.12
C THR A 40 7.98 18.09 -17.04
N VAL A 41 7.15 18.38 -18.04
CA VAL A 41 6.62 17.41 -19.00
C VAL A 41 7.27 17.65 -20.36
N PHE A 42 7.93 16.63 -20.88
CA PHE A 42 8.47 16.60 -22.24
C PHE A 42 7.57 15.70 -23.09
N ALA A 43 6.92 16.26 -24.09
CA ALA A 43 5.93 15.54 -24.88
C ALA A 43 6.03 15.88 -26.37
N ALA A 44 5.59 14.94 -27.20
CA ALA A 44 5.41 15.20 -28.63
C ALA A 44 4.28 16.22 -28.84
N THR A 45 4.43 17.08 -29.85
CA THR A 45 3.45 18.13 -30.20
C THR A 45 2.07 17.58 -30.56
N SER A 46 1.98 16.31 -30.97
CA SER A 46 0.68 15.66 -31.24
C SER A 46 -0.18 15.46 -29.99
N LEU A 47 0.37 15.63 -28.79
CA LEU A 47 -0.32 15.41 -27.51
C LEU A 47 -0.60 16.70 -26.74
N THR A 48 -0.34 17.87 -27.33
CA THR A 48 -0.43 19.17 -26.64
C THR A 48 -1.78 19.40 -25.97
N ASP A 49 -2.89 19.16 -26.67
CA ASP A 49 -4.23 19.41 -26.12
C ASP A 49 -4.54 18.51 -24.92
N VAL A 50 -4.18 17.22 -25.03
CA VAL A 50 -4.35 16.24 -23.94
C VAL A 50 -3.55 16.66 -22.72
N PHE A 51 -2.29 17.02 -22.89
CA PHE A 51 -1.45 17.44 -21.77
C PHE A 51 -1.88 18.78 -21.16
N ASN A 52 -2.45 19.69 -21.94
CA ASN A 52 -3.03 20.92 -21.41
C ASN A 52 -4.24 20.64 -20.52
N GLU A 53 -5.13 19.73 -20.94
CA GLU A 53 -6.29 19.33 -20.15
C GLU A 53 -5.87 18.62 -18.85
N GLU A 54 -5.02 17.61 -18.97
CA GLU A 54 -4.53 16.85 -17.81
C GLU A 54 -3.69 17.71 -16.86
N GLY A 55 -2.91 18.66 -17.38
CA GLY A 55 -2.14 19.60 -16.57
C GLY A 55 -3.01 20.54 -15.74
N GLN A 56 -4.20 20.91 -16.24
CA GLN A 56 -5.18 21.69 -15.48
C GLN A 56 -5.85 20.82 -14.40
N ALA A 57 -6.27 19.60 -14.76
CA ALA A 57 -6.85 18.65 -13.82
C ALA A 57 -5.88 18.34 -12.66
N PHE A 58 -4.62 18.08 -13.00
CA PHE A 58 -3.55 17.83 -12.04
C PHE A 58 -3.35 19.01 -11.08
N GLN A 59 -3.24 20.24 -11.57
CA GLN A 59 -3.03 21.41 -10.71
C GLN A 59 -4.25 21.74 -9.84
N LYS A 60 -5.46 21.40 -10.30
CA LYS A 60 -6.68 21.50 -9.48
C LYS A 60 -6.64 20.53 -8.30
N GLN A 61 -6.10 19.33 -8.50
CA GLN A 61 -5.95 18.31 -7.47
C GLN A 61 -4.74 18.55 -6.56
N TYR A 62 -3.67 19.15 -7.09
CA TYR A 62 -2.42 19.45 -6.38
C TYR A 62 -2.07 20.95 -6.51
N PRO A 63 -2.73 21.84 -5.76
CA PRO A 63 -2.52 23.29 -5.88
C PRO A 63 -1.11 23.77 -5.54
N THR A 64 -0.34 22.95 -4.81
CA THR A 64 1.06 23.22 -4.44
C THR A 64 2.07 22.74 -5.47
N ALA A 65 1.62 22.07 -6.53
CA ALA A 65 2.46 21.65 -7.65
C ALA A 65 2.25 22.58 -8.86
N LYS A 66 3.32 22.81 -9.62
CA LYS A 66 3.31 23.61 -10.85
C LYS A 66 3.70 22.73 -12.03
N VAL A 67 2.93 22.75 -13.10
CA VAL A 67 3.24 22.02 -14.34
C VAL A 67 3.92 22.95 -15.35
N THR A 68 4.98 22.48 -16.00
CA THR A 68 5.68 23.18 -17.09
C THR A 68 5.88 22.20 -18.26
N PHE A 69 5.57 22.65 -19.47
CA PHE A 69 5.71 21.86 -20.70
C PHE A 69 6.92 22.34 -21.51
N ASN A 70 7.70 21.42 -22.07
CA ASN A 70 8.87 21.68 -22.92
C ASN A 70 8.89 20.79 -24.17
#